data_AF-Q9SY48-F1
#
_entry.id   AF-Q9SY48-F1
#
_cell.length_a   1.000
_cell.length_b   1.000
_cell.length_c   1.000
_cell.angle_alpha   90.00
_cell.angle_beta   90.00
_cell.angle_gamma   90.00
#
_symmetry.space_group_name_H-M   'P 1'
#
loop_
_entity.id
_entity.type
_entity.pdbx_description
1 polymer ?
#
loop_
_entity_poly.entity_id
_entity_poly.type
_entity_poly.pdbx_seq_one_letter_code
_entity_poly.pdbx_strand_id
1 'polypeptide(L)'
;MIERNNFDVLIRGKSLTCVASGYTCDLFVRLWRDLGLGLGYEWRFGMNPTTCVLRFWMISDHEGRQCLISYNGASRIVFNQTYPKINMARITAQFLVRMPPAELGEVVDEN
;
A
#
# COMPACT_ATOMS: atom_id res chain seq x y z
N MET A 1 8.66 16.61 13.45
CA MET A 1 9.07 15.31 12.88
C MET A 1 8.05 14.99 11.79
N ILE A 2 8.45 14.90 10.51
CA ILE A 2 7.49 14.59 9.43
C ILE A 2 7.45 13.07 9.32
N GLU A 3 6.37 12.46 9.77
CA GLU A 3 6.13 11.04 9.57
C GLU A 3 5.98 10.76 8.07
N ARG A 4 6.74 9.78 7.58
CA ARG A 4 6.71 9.29 6.20
C ARG A 4 6.57 7.78 6.24
N ASN A 5 5.54 7.27 5.58
CA ASN A 5 5.36 5.84 5.36
C ASN A 5 5.63 5.52 3.91
N ASN A 6 6.50 4.54 3.68
CA ASN A 6 6.81 4.00 2.38
C ASN A 6 5.96 2.76 2.14
N PHE A 7 5.34 2.69 0.97
CA PHE A 7 4.62 1.50 0.53
C PHE A 7 4.83 1.30 -0.96
N ASP A 8 4.94 0.05 -1.39
CA ASP A 8 5.11 -0.27 -2.79
C ASP A 8 3.75 -0.46 -3.46
N VAL A 9 3.59 0.20 -4.61
CA VAL A 9 2.39 0.07 -5.44
C VAL A 9 2.76 -0.55 -6.78
N LEU A 10 1.99 -1.56 -7.18
CA LEU A 10 2.12 -2.17 -8.49
C LEU A 10 1.30 -1.40 -9.53
N ILE A 11 1.96 -0.66 -10.41
CA ILE A 11 1.33 0.09 -11.51
C ILE A 11 1.71 -0.56 -12.84
N ARG A 12 0.72 -1.09 -13.57
CA ARG A 12 0.91 -1.75 -14.88
C ARG A 12 2.03 -2.81 -14.87
N GLY A 13 2.14 -3.57 -13.78
CA GLY A 13 3.18 -4.60 -13.65
C GLY A 13 4.58 -4.07 -13.36
N LYS A 14 4.75 -2.81 -12.96
CA LYS A 14 6.00 -2.27 -12.40
C LYS A 14 5.77 -1.88 -10.94
N SER A 15 6.69 -2.28 -10.06
CA SER A 15 6.66 -1.80 -8.67
C SER A 15 7.20 -0.38 -8.64
N LEU A 16 6.52 0.51 -7.93
CA LEU A 16 6.96 1.88 -7.71
C LEU A 16 6.76 2.22 -6.24
N THR A 17 7.81 2.74 -5.61
CA THR A 17 7.74 3.19 -4.22
C THR A 17 6.87 4.43 -4.14
N CYS A 18 5.92 4.41 -3.21
CA CYS A 18 5.05 5.53 -2.89
C CYS A 18 5.36 6.03 -1.48
N VAL A 19 5.44 7.35 -1.32
CA VAL A 19 5.76 8.03 -0.07
C VAL A 19 4.54 8.85 0.35
N ALA A 20 3.80 8.36 1.35
CA ALA A 20 2.79 9.17 2.02
C ALA A 20 3.47 10.04 3.08
N SER A 21 3.16 11.33 3.10
CA SER A 21 3.72 12.30 4.05
C SER A 21 2.62 13.07 4.77
N GLY A 22 2.90 13.47 6.02
CA GLY A 22 2.00 14.28 6.84
C GLY A 22 0.61 13.65 6.98
N TYR A 23 -0.44 14.46 6.83
CA TYR A 23 -1.83 13.99 6.94
C TYR A 23 -2.17 12.82 5.99
N THR A 24 -1.51 12.74 4.84
CA THR A 24 -1.76 11.64 3.88
C THR A 24 -1.29 10.29 4.43
N CYS A 25 -0.28 10.30 5.30
CA CYS A 25 0.21 9.14 6.03
C CYS A 25 -0.88 8.60 6.97
N ASP A 26 -1.43 9.47 7.83
CA ASP A 26 -2.49 9.11 8.77
C ASP A 26 -3.74 8.61 8.05
N LEU A 27 -4.10 9.30 6.96
CA LEU A 27 -5.24 8.93 6.13
C LEU A 27 -5.07 7.54 5.52
N PHE A 28 -3.87 7.22 5.02
CA PHE A 28 -3.58 5.89 4.47
C PHE A 28 -3.80 4.80 5.52
N VAL A 29 -3.19 4.95 6.70
CA VAL A 29 -3.28 3.95 7.78
C VAL A 29 -4.72 3.76 8.23
N ARG A 30 -5.47 4.86 8.41
CA ARG A 30 -6.88 4.82 8.80
C ARG A 30 -7.73 4.09 7.76
N LEU A 31 -7.66 4.51 6.50
CA LEU A 31 -8.48 3.91 5.44
C LEU A 31 -8.12 2.43 5.22
N TRP A 32 -6.85 2.07 5.38
CA TRP A 32 -6.38 0.69 5.22
C TRP A 32 -6.88 -0.20 6.37
N ARG A 33 -6.84 0.31 7.61
CA ARG A 33 -7.41 -0.36 8.79
C ARG A 33 -8.92 -0.54 8.67
N ASP A 34 -9.64 0.51 8.28
CA ASP A 34 -11.10 0.47 8.11
C ASP A 34 -11.51 -0.59 7.08
N LEU A 35 -10.74 -0.71 5.98
CA LEU A 35 -10.94 -1.77 4.99
C LEU A 35 -10.70 -3.16 5.58
N GLY A 36 -9.60 -3.35 6.32
CA GLY A 36 -9.28 -4.64 6.94
C GLY A 36 -10.36 -5.12 7.90
N LEU A 37 -10.88 -4.21 8.74
CA LEU A 37 -12.01 -4.48 9.64
C LEU A 37 -13.28 -4.86 8.87
N GLY A 38 -13.60 -4.13 7.79
CA GLY A 38 -14.77 -4.42 6.94
C GLY A 38 -14.72 -5.78 6.24
N LEU A 39 -13.54 -6.38 6.12
CA LEU A 39 -13.33 -7.69 5.47
C LEU A 39 -13.16 -8.84 6.48
N GLY A 40 -13.19 -8.55 7.78
CA GLY A 40 -13.02 -9.55 8.84
C GLY A 40 -11.61 -10.14 8.93
N TYR A 41 -10.58 -9.45 8.41
CA TYR A 41 -9.21 -9.93 8.48
C TYR A 41 -8.60 -9.69 9.88
N GLU A 42 -7.87 -10.68 10.41
CA GLU A 42 -6.90 -10.42 11.48
C GLU A 42 -5.83 -9.45 10.98
N TRP A 43 -5.64 -8.35 11.70
CA TRP A 43 -4.79 -7.26 11.26
C TRP A 43 -3.31 -7.63 11.43
N ARG A 44 -2.61 -7.86 10.30
CA ARG A 44 -1.15 -8.03 10.25
C ARG A 44 -0.59 -7.19 9.10
N PHE A 45 0.34 -6.29 9.42
CA PHE A 45 1.03 -5.44 8.44
C PHE A 45 1.72 -6.33 7.38
N GLY A 46 1.52 -6.03 6.09
CA GLY A 46 2.12 -6.78 4.99
C GLY A 46 1.39 -8.04 4.51
N MET A 47 0.38 -8.54 5.22
CA MET A 47 -0.26 -9.82 4.85
C MET A 47 -1.41 -9.71 3.83
N ASN A 48 -2.05 -8.53 3.71
CA ASN A 48 -3.24 -8.37 2.88
C ASN A 48 -3.04 -7.35 1.76
N PRO A 49 -2.73 -7.80 0.52
CA PRO A 49 -2.57 -6.91 -0.61
C PRO A 49 -3.87 -6.15 -0.85
N THR A 50 -3.78 -4.83 -0.86
CA THR A 50 -4.93 -3.94 -1.00
C THR A 50 -4.81 -3.14 -2.29
N THR A 51 -5.91 -2.98 -3.01
CA THR A 51 -5.93 -2.11 -4.18
C THR A 51 -6.44 -0.72 -3.83
N CYS A 52 -5.69 0.28 -4.27
CA CYS A 52 -6.04 1.68 -4.11
C CYS A 52 -5.93 2.44 -5.43
N VAL A 53 -6.58 3.60 -5.46
CA VAL A 53 -6.34 4.62 -6.47
C VAL A 53 -5.70 5.82 -5.78
N LEU A 54 -4.53 6.20 -6.29
CA LEU A 54 -3.79 7.38 -5.89
C LEU A 54 -4.09 8.51 -6.89
N ARG A 55 -4.61 9.64 -6.43
CA ARG A 55 -4.88 10.82 -7.28
C ARG A 55 -4.09 12.04 -6.82
N PHE A 56 -3.58 12.79 -7.80
CA PHE A 56 -2.78 14.00 -7.57
C PHE A 56 -1.52 13.72 -6.73
N TRP A 57 -0.86 12.59 -7.04
CA TRP A 57 0.47 12.25 -6.53
C TRP A 57 1.50 12.72 -7.54
N MET A 58 2.64 13.20 -7.06
CA MET A 58 3.70 13.71 -7.92
C MET A 58 4.82 12.68 -8.06
N ILE A 59 5.41 12.59 -9.24
CA ILE A 59 6.68 11.90 -9.43
C ILE A 59 7.76 12.76 -8.77
N SER A 60 8.60 12.13 -7.95
CA SER A 60 9.71 12.77 -7.26
C SER A 60 10.87 11.77 -7.14
N ASP A 61 11.98 12.22 -6.56
CA ASP A 61 13.09 11.37 -6.20
C ASP A 61 13.24 11.36 -4.68
N HIS A 62 13.21 10.17 -4.10
CA HIS A 62 13.45 9.95 -2.68
C HIS A 62 14.59 8.95 -2.53
N GLU A 63 15.67 9.38 -1.86
CA GLU A 63 16.87 8.54 -1.63
C GLU A 63 17.50 7.99 -2.92
N GLY A 64 17.49 8.80 -3.98
CA GLY A 64 18.06 8.42 -5.29
C GLY A 64 17.19 7.45 -6.09
N ARG A 65 15.95 7.19 -5.66
CA ARG A 65 14.98 6.36 -6.37
C ARG A 65 13.76 7.18 -6.75
N GLN A 66 13.31 7.03 -8.00
CA GLN A 66 12.06 7.63 -8.45
C GLN A 66 10.88 7.04 -7.67
N CYS A 67 10.05 7.91 -7.11
CA CYS A 67 8.91 7.53 -6.30
C CYS A 67 7.68 8.39 -6.64
N LEU A 68 6.49 7.95 -6.20
CA LEU A 68 5.33 8.83 -6.11
C LEU A 68 5.24 9.39 -4.69
N ILE A 69 5.19 10.72 -4.53
CA ILE A 69 5.05 11.36 -3.22
C ILE A 69 3.73 12.11 -3.11
N SER A 70 3.10 12.02 -1.93
CA SER A 70 1.90 12.79 -1.62
C SER A 70 2.24 14.24 -1.26
N TYR A 71 1.38 15.17 -1.71
CA TYR A 71 1.39 16.56 -1.30
C TYR A 71 0.19 16.83 -0.38
N ASN A 72 0.48 17.39 0.80
CA ASN A 72 -0.54 17.67 1.81
C ASN A 72 -1.68 18.54 1.24
N GLY A 73 -2.92 18.15 1.52
CA GLY A 73 -4.13 18.88 1.08
C GLY A 73 -4.59 18.55 -0.34
N ALA A 74 -3.70 18.14 -1.25
CA ALA A 74 -4.04 17.86 -2.65
C ALA A 74 -4.17 16.37 -2.96
N SER A 75 -3.25 15.54 -2.48
CA SER A 75 -3.24 14.11 -2.78
C SER A 75 -4.45 13.40 -2.15
N ARG A 76 -4.96 12.39 -2.85
CA ARG A 76 -6.10 11.57 -2.42
C ARG A 76 -5.76 10.09 -2.56
N ILE A 77 -6.31 9.30 -1.64
CA ILE A 77 -6.22 7.84 -1.62
C ILE A 77 -7.65 7.31 -1.54
N VAL A 78 -7.99 6.37 -2.40
CA VAL A 78 -9.28 5.67 -2.36
C VAL A 78 -9.01 4.18 -2.40
N PHE A 79 -9.30 3.49 -1.31
CA PHE A 79 -9.38 2.03 -1.33
C PHE A 79 -10.73 1.62 -1.90
N ASN A 80 -10.69 0.76 -2.92
CA ASN A 80 -11.88 0.17 -3.49
C ASN A 80 -11.48 -1.16 -4.12
N GLN A 81 -12.22 -2.20 -3.75
CA GLN A 81 -11.98 -3.57 -4.22
C GLN A 81 -12.64 -3.87 -5.57
N THR A 82 -13.47 -2.95 -6.07
CA THR A 82 -14.22 -3.11 -7.30
C THR A 82 -13.97 -1.93 -8.23
N TYR A 83 -13.17 -2.17 -9.27
CA TYR A 83 -13.00 -1.25 -10.38
C TYR A 83 -13.42 -1.97 -11.66
N PRO A 84 -14.59 -1.66 -12.26
CA PRO A 84 -15.15 -2.44 -13.37
C PRO A 84 -14.24 -2.58 -14.58
N LYS A 85 -13.30 -1.63 -14.76
CA LYS A 85 -12.34 -1.60 -15.88
C LYS A 85 -10.98 -2.19 -15.53
N ILE A 86 -10.78 -2.66 -14.30
CA ILE A 86 -9.51 -3.19 -13.81
C ILE A 86 -9.73 -4.65 -13.42
N ASN A 87 -8.98 -5.56 -14.03
CA ASN A 87 -8.97 -6.95 -13.62
C ASN A 87 -8.17 -7.08 -12.30
N MET A 88 -8.90 -6.95 -11.19
CA MET A 88 -8.36 -6.96 -9.83
C MET A 88 -7.68 -8.29 -9.50
N ALA A 89 -8.26 -9.43 -9.92
CA ALA A 89 -7.69 -10.75 -9.71
C ALA A 89 -6.28 -10.88 -10.32
N ARG A 90 -6.09 -10.35 -11.54
CA ARG A 90 -4.79 -10.34 -12.22
C ARG A 90 -3.75 -9.49 -11.46
N ILE A 91 -4.15 -8.33 -10.94
CA ILE A 91 -3.25 -7.45 -10.18
C ILE A 91 -2.82 -8.11 -8.87
N THR A 92 -3.78 -8.69 -8.13
CA THR A 92 -3.51 -9.40 -6.88
C THR A 92 -2.55 -10.57 -7.11
N ALA A 93 -2.78 -11.39 -8.15
CA ALA A 93 -1.88 -12.50 -8.50
C ALA A 93 -0.45 -12.02 -8.83
N GLN A 94 -0.30 -10.93 -9.59
CA GLN A 94 1.03 -10.37 -9.91
C GLN A 94 1.75 -9.82 -8.68
N PHE A 95 1.01 -9.27 -7.71
CA PHE A 95 1.58 -8.77 -6.48
C PHE A 95 2.04 -9.91 -5.57
N LEU A 96 1.21 -10.96 -5.40
CA LEU A 96 1.56 -12.13 -4.57
C LEU A 96 2.82 -12.87 -5.05
N VAL A 97 3.03 -12.96 -6.37
CA VAL A 97 4.26 -13.57 -6.95
C VAL A 97 5.51 -12.74 -6.67
N ARG A 98 5.36 -11.43 -6.43
CA ARG A 98 6.47 -10.48 -6.25
C ARG A 98 6.74 -10.14 -4.80
N MET A 99 5.82 -10.44 -3.89
CA MET A 99 6.15 -10.37 -2.48
C MET A 99 7.21 -11.45 -2.20
N PRO A 100 8.32 -11.11 -1.54
CA PRO A 100 9.13 -12.14 -0.93
C PRO A 100 8.19 -12.98 -0.05
N PRO A 101 8.37 -14.31 0.01
CA PRO A 101 7.64 -15.09 1.01
C PRO A 101 7.85 -14.37 2.33
N ALA A 102 6.75 -14.07 3.02
CA ALA A 102 6.84 -13.49 4.35
C ALA A 102 7.94 -14.27 5.07
N GLU A 103 8.89 -13.58 5.69
CA GLU A 103 9.61 -14.15 6.82
C GLU A 103 8.49 -14.51 7.79
N LEU A 104 7.93 -15.70 7.59
CA LEU A 104 7.02 -16.39 8.47
C LEU A 104 7.86 -16.51 9.72
N GLY A 105 7.67 -15.55 10.62
CA GLY A 105 8.31 -15.57 11.92
C GLY A 105 8.18 -16.98 12.42
N GLU A 106 9.32 -17.62 12.65
CA GLU A 106 9.35 -18.81 13.47
C GLU A 106 8.58 -18.44 14.74
N VAL A 107 7.41 -19.06 14.91
CA VAL A 107 6.83 -19.17 16.23
C VAL A 107 7.83 -20.03 16.96
N VAL A 108 8.75 -19.39 17.67
CA VAL A 108 9.59 -20.07 18.64
C VAL A 108 8.63 -20.46 19.75
N ASP A 109 8.22 -21.73 19.76
CA ASP A 109 7.57 -22.32 20.92
C ASP A 109 8.57 -22.19 22.09
N GLU A 110 8.30 -21.26 22.99
CA GLU A 110 8.98 -21.20 24.28
C GLU A 110 8.48 -22.40 25.12
N ASN A 111 9.30 -23.45 25.15
CA ASN A 111 9.21 -24.55 26.14
C ASN A 111 9.64 -24.07 27.53
#